data_AF-A0A9Q1HNT4-F1
#
_entry.id   AF-A0A9Q1HNT4-F1
#
_cell.length_a   1.000
_cell.length_b   1.000
_cell.length_c   1.000
_cell.angle_alpha   90.00
_cell.angle_beta   90.00
_cell.angle_gamma   90.00
#
_symmetry.space_group_name_H-M   'P 1'
#
loop_
_entity.id
_entity.type
_entity.pdbx_description
1 polymer ?
#
loop_
_entity_poly.entity_id
_entity_poly.type
_entity_poly.pdbx_seq_one_letter_code
_entity_poly.pdbx_strand_id
1 'polypeptide(L)'
;MAAPVVEQKRIRNRAGWGVEDLITFYVCNICGQGFYKIHDGDSPFPAVYRCALIGWWGPRSFPLHRTASPRSGTMFWKFDLHTTSHIDTLLEKEDVTLTEVMDEEDVLQECKAQNRKLVDFLVRPQCMEDLVSYITQEPCDDMDEKIKYKYPNISCELLTSDVGQVNDRLGEDENLLMKLYSFLQNEPPLNPLLASFFSKVLSILISRKPDQIVEFLRKREDFVDLMIKHMFSWTSCSAC
;
A
#
# COMPACT_ATOMS: atom_id res chain seq x y z
N MET A 1 24.40 -36.82 -12.06
CA MET A 1 22.93 -36.72 -12.03
C MET A 1 22.58 -35.33 -11.55
N ALA A 2 22.30 -34.41 -12.48
CA ALA A 2 21.82 -33.08 -12.15
C ALA A 2 20.29 -33.15 -12.00
N ALA A 3 19.77 -32.66 -10.88
CA ALA A 3 18.33 -32.55 -10.63
C ALA A 3 17.69 -31.61 -11.68
N PRO A 4 16.43 -31.86 -12.09
CA PRO A 4 15.77 -31.03 -13.08
C PRO A 4 15.49 -29.64 -12.49
N VAL A 5 15.93 -28.61 -13.20
CA VAL A 5 15.55 -27.22 -12.96
C VAL A 5 14.03 -27.14 -13.13
N VAL A 6 13.32 -26.93 -12.02
CA VAL A 6 11.87 -26.67 -12.03
C VAL A 6 11.65 -25.41 -12.85
N GLU A 7 11.05 -25.59 -14.02
CA GLU A 7 10.69 -24.51 -14.94
C GLU A 7 9.65 -23.62 -14.25
N GLN A 8 10.12 -22.51 -13.68
CA GLN A 8 9.31 -21.45 -13.07
C GLN A 8 8.38 -20.87 -14.15
N LYS A 9 7.18 -21.43 -14.28
CA LYS A 9 6.09 -20.82 -15.04
C LYS A 9 5.78 -19.45 -14.43
N ARG A 10 6.40 -18.42 -15.00
CA ARG A 10 6.13 -17.02 -14.73
C ARG A 10 4.65 -16.78 -15.05
N ILE A 11 3.80 -16.63 -14.04
CA ILE A 11 2.36 -16.34 -14.21
C ILE A 11 2.28 -15.05 -15.04
N ARG A 12 1.82 -15.20 -16.27
CA ARG A 12 1.70 -14.14 -17.28
C ARG A 12 0.30 -14.21 -17.86
N ASN A 13 -0.35 -13.05 -18.02
CA ASN A 13 -1.65 -13.00 -18.68
C ASN A 13 -1.52 -13.31 -20.18
N ARG A 14 -2.66 -13.36 -20.89
CA ARG A 14 -2.72 -13.58 -22.35
C ARG A 14 -1.96 -12.53 -23.16
N ALA A 15 -1.68 -11.35 -22.58
CA ALA A 15 -0.87 -10.29 -23.15
C ALA A 15 0.64 -10.36 -22.78
N GLY A 16 1.06 -11.40 -22.05
CA GLY A 16 2.46 -11.61 -21.63
C GLY A 16 2.91 -10.79 -20.42
N TRP A 17 2.00 -10.05 -19.77
CA TRP A 17 2.29 -9.24 -18.57
C TRP A 17 2.39 -10.14 -17.35
N GLY A 18 3.49 -10.01 -16.61
CA GLY A 18 3.65 -10.67 -15.32
C GLY A 18 2.86 -9.98 -14.22
N VAL A 19 2.81 -10.61 -13.04
CA VAL A 19 2.23 -10.05 -11.82
C VAL A 19 2.77 -8.64 -11.52
N GLU A 20 4.09 -8.43 -11.67
CA GLU A 20 4.75 -7.14 -11.47
C GLU A 20 4.28 -6.05 -12.45
N ASP A 21 4.11 -6.41 -13.72
CA ASP A 21 3.65 -5.49 -14.77
C ASP A 21 2.19 -5.06 -14.53
N LEU A 22 1.34 -6.02 -14.13
CA LEU A 22 -0.08 -5.78 -13.85
C LEU A 22 -0.30 -4.94 -12.61
N ILE A 23 0.47 -5.18 -11.54
CA ILE A 23 0.37 -4.36 -10.33
C ILE A 23 0.83 -2.94 -10.63
N THR A 24 1.95 -2.80 -11.32
CA THR A 24 2.45 -1.49 -11.74
C THR A 24 1.41 -0.77 -12.58
N PHE A 25 0.82 -1.44 -13.57
CA PHE A 25 -0.21 -0.87 -14.42
C PHE A 25 -1.46 -0.47 -13.64
N TYR A 26 -1.96 -1.34 -12.76
CA TYR A 26 -3.16 -1.09 -11.96
C TYR A 26 -2.97 0.09 -10.99
N VAL A 27 -1.85 0.12 -10.28
CA VAL A 27 -1.49 1.23 -9.38
C VAL A 27 -1.34 2.55 -10.16
N CYS A 28 -0.68 2.52 -11.32
CA CYS A 28 -0.51 3.73 -12.15
C CYS A 28 -1.86 4.21 -12.74
N ASN A 29 -2.81 3.30 -13.06
CA ASN A 29 -4.13 3.63 -13.63
C ASN A 29 -5.10 4.21 -12.57
N ILE A 30 -5.18 3.61 -11.38
CA ILE A 30 -6.09 4.07 -10.31
C ILE A 30 -5.57 5.34 -9.61
N CYS A 31 -4.25 5.51 -9.45
CA CYS A 31 -3.69 6.71 -8.82
C CYS A 31 -3.75 7.97 -9.69
N GLY A 32 -4.31 7.92 -10.91
CA GLY A 32 -4.41 9.07 -11.81
C GLY A 32 -3.05 9.67 -12.22
N GLN A 33 -1.95 8.94 -12.01
CA GLN A 33 -0.63 9.37 -12.42
C GLN A 33 -0.47 9.02 -13.90
N GLY A 34 -0.82 10.00 -14.75
CA GLY A 34 -0.84 9.86 -16.19
C GLY A 34 0.42 9.20 -16.76
N PHE A 35 0.19 8.27 -17.67
CA PHE A 35 1.23 7.71 -18.53
C PHE A 35 1.89 8.83 -19.35
N TYR A 36 3.19 9.06 -19.17
CA TYR A 36 3.97 9.79 -20.17
C TYR A 36 4.54 8.78 -21.18
N LYS A 37 4.14 8.97 -22.44
CA LYS A 37 4.61 8.20 -23.58
C LYS A 37 6.07 8.57 -23.84
N ILE A 38 7.01 7.66 -23.61
CA ILE A 38 8.39 7.86 -24.04
C ILE A 38 8.43 7.55 -25.55
N HIS A 39 8.69 8.58 -26.35
CA HIS A 39 9.05 8.41 -27.75
C HIS A 39 10.49 7.89 -27.81
N ASP A 40 10.67 6.58 -27.66
CA ASP A 40 11.89 5.93 -28.13
C ASP A 40 11.61 5.42 -29.56
N GLY A 41 12.38 5.95 -30.50
CA GLY A 41 12.30 5.57 -31.91
C GLY A 41 12.49 4.06 -32.09
N ASP A 42 11.64 3.50 -32.95
CA ASP A 42 11.77 2.19 -33.60
C ASP A 42 12.02 0.96 -32.69
N SER A 43 11.13 0.73 -31.72
CA SER A 43 10.97 -0.60 -31.08
C SER A 43 9.70 -1.31 -31.58
N PRO A 44 9.74 -2.61 -31.93
CA PRO A 44 8.59 -3.35 -32.46
C PRO A 44 7.62 -3.87 -31.36
N PHE A 45 7.76 -3.42 -30.11
CA PHE A 45 6.90 -3.84 -28.99
C PHE A 45 5.94 -2.72 -28.55
N PRO A 46 4.72 -3.04 -28.08
CA PRO A 46 3.76 -2.02 -27.66
C PRO A 46 4.27 -1.27 -26.43
N ALA A 47 4.20 0.07 -26.51
CA ALA A 47 4.56 1.09 -25.53
C ALA A 47 4.98 0.59 -24.12
N VAL A 48 6.28 0.72 -23.81
CA VAL A 48 6.78 0.59 -22.44
C VAL A 48 6.34 1.83 -21.66
N TYR A 49 5.28 1.68 -20.89
CA TYR A 49 4.83 2.71 -19.98
C TYR A 49 5.72 2.71 -18.72
N ARG A 50 6.61 3.70 -18.58
CA ARG A 50 7.42 3.87 -17.36
C ARG A 50 6.59 4.62 -16.30
N CYS A 51 6.29 3.96 -15.19
CA CYS A 51 5.81 4.61 -13.96
C CYS A 51 7.05 5.20 -13.25
N ALA A 52 7.11 6.52 -13.06
CA ALA A 52 8.32 7.24 -12.61
C ALA A 52 8.80 6.92 -11.17
N LEU A 53 8.08 6.07 -10.43
CA LEU A 53 8.36 5.74 -9.04
C LEU A 53 9.14 4.41 -8.84
N ILE A 54 9.20 3.53 -9.84
CA ILE A 54 9.84 2.21 -9.69
C ILE A 54 11.18 2.23 -10.42
N GLY A 55 12.21 2.76 -9.75
CA GLY A 55 13.58 2.84 -10.26
C GLY A 55 14.29 1.48 -10.37
N TRP A 56 13.73 0.52 -11.11
CA TRP A 56 14.39 -0.76 -11.41
C TRP A 56 15.18 -0.67 -12.72
N TRP A 57 16.44 -0.24 -12.60
CA TRP A 57 17.49 -0.60 -13.56
C TRP A 57 18.12 -1.92 -13.12
N GLY A 58 18.15 -2.92 -14.00
CA GLY A 58 19.16 -3.98 -13.93
C GLY A 58 20.32 -3.67 -14.89
N PRO A 59 21.52 -4.27 -14.75
CA PRO A 59 22.05 -5.14 -13.70
C PRO A 59 23.31 -4.57 -12.98
N ARG A 60 23.64 -5.16 -11.82
CA ARG A 60 24.82 -4.98 -10.95
C ARG A 60 26.01 -4.15 -11.49
N SER A 61 26.43 -3.14 -10.71
CA SER A 61 27.80 -2.98 -10.15
C SER A 61 27.86 -1.79 -9.16
N PHE A 62 28.21 -2.06 -7.90
CA PHE A 62 28.74 -1.05 -6.96
C PHE A 62 30.24 -0.84 -7.28
N PRO A 63 30.83 0.37 -7.12
CA PRO A 63 31.27 0.80 -5.79
C PRO A 63 31.24 2.32 -5.47
N LEU A 64 31.09 2.59 -4.17
CA LEU A 64 31.52 3.75 -3.36
C LEU A 64 32.04 5.02 -4.07
N HIS A 65 31.42 6.18 -3.77
CA HIS A 65 32.18 7.30 -3.22
C HIS A 65 31.35 8.23 -2.33
N ARG A 66 31.96 8.55 -1.20
CA ARG A 66 31.56 9.51 -0.16
C ARG A 66 32.00 10.92 -0.59
N THR A 67 31.13 11.91 -0.49
CA THR A 67 31.49 13.31 -0.19
C THR A 67 30.40 13.96 0.64
N ALA A 68 30.81 14.82 1.56
CA ALA A 68 30.01 15.42 2.62
C ALA A 68 29.80 16.93 2.38
N SER A 69 28.63 17.43 2.82
CA SER A 69 28.39 18.74 3.48
C SER A 69 28.41 20.06 2.64
N PRO A 70 27.89 21.23 3.14
CA PRO A 70 26.73 21.53 4.01
C PRO A 70 25.88 22.79 3.61
N ARG A 71 24.85 23.09 4.45
CA ARG A 71 24.18 24.40 4.77
C ARG A 71 22.94 24.75 3.91
N SER A 72 21.86 25.38 4.39
CA SER A 72 21.40 25.87 5.71
C SER A 72 20.02 26.56 5.53
N GLY A 73 19.16 26.50 6.55
CA GLY A 73 17.96 27.34 6.73
C GLY A 73 16.68 26.67 6.23
N THR A 74 15.64 26.43 7.03
CA THR A 74 15.08 27.25 8.12
C THR A 74 14.44 26.35 9.18
N MET A 75 14.56 26.78 10.44
CA MET A 75 14.01 26.09 11.61
C MET A 75 12.49 26.08 11.59
N PHE A 76 11.89 24.90 11.69
CA PHE A 76 10.48 24.74 12.05
C PHE A 76 10.44 24.10 13.43
N TRP A 77 10.40 24.98 14.45
CA TRP A 77 10.01 24.72 15.84
C TRP A 77 10.30 23.32 16.39
N LYS A 78 11.53 23.11 16.87
CA LYS A 78 11.82 22.06 17.83
C LYS A 78 11.47 22.57 19.23
N PHE A 79 10.20 22.48 19.57
CA PHE A 79 9.78 22.47 20.97
C PHE A 79 9.82 21.01 21.43
N ASP A 80 10.98 20.59 21.95
CA ASP A 80 11.07 19.41 22.80
C ASP A 80 10.35 19.75 24.12
N LEU A 81 9.03 19.65 24.12
CA LEU A 81 8.27 19.45 25.33
C LEU A 81 7.86 17.99 25.32
N HIS A 82 8.45 17.22 26.23
CA HIS A 82 7.81 16.02 26.77
C HIS A 82 6.55 16.47 27.53
N THR A 83 5.56 17.00 26.82
CA THR A 83 4.18 16.96 27.25
C THR A 83 3.76 15.55 26.90
N THR A 84 3.42 14.74 27.91
CA THR A 84 2.78 13.44 27.67
C THR A 84 1.67 13.64 26.63
N SER A 85 1.79 13.00 25.46
CA SER A 85 0.80 13.20 24.41
C SER A 85 -0.56 12.75 24.92
N HIS A 86 -1.65 13.36 24.43
CA HIS A 86 -2.99 12.92 24.83
C HIS A 86 -3.21 11.44 24.48
N ILE A 87 -2.59 10.99 23.38
CA ILE A 87 -2.50 9.59 22.96
C ILE A 87 -1.79 8.72 24.01
N ASP A 88 -0.67 9.17 24.57
CA ASP A 88 0.04 8.40 25.60
C ASP A 88 -0.80 8.18 26.85
N THR A 89 -1.62 9.18 27.21
CA THR A 89 -2.55 9.12 28.34
C THR A 89 -3.76 8.25 28.02
N LEU A 90 -4.27 8.34 26.78
CA LEU A 90 -5.37 7.51 26.30
C LEU A 90 -4.97 6.03 26.36
N LEU A 91 -3.80 5.68 25.82
CA LEU A 91 -3.25 4.32 25.74
C LEU A 91 -2.90 3.69 27.10
N GLU A 92 -2.94 4.45 28.19
CA GLU A 92 -2.78 3.92 29.56
C GLU A 92 -4.07 3.30 30.12
N LYS A 93 -5.23 3.54 29.50
CA LYS A 93 -6.49 2.89 29.90
C LYS A 93 -6.50 1.42 29.44
N GLU A 94 -7.16 0.56 30.21
CA GLU A 94 -7.16 -0.90 29.95
C GLU A 94 -8.00 -1.31 28.71
N ASP A 95 -9.09 -0.58 28.42
CA ASP A 95 -10.07 -0.95 27.39
C ASP A 95 -10.07 0.01 26.17
N VAL A 96 -8.91 0.55 25.81
CA VAL A 96 -8.80 1.49 24.68
C VAL A 96 -9.10 0.81 23.36
N THR A 97 -10.04 1.37 22.61
CA THR A 97 -10.40 0.91 21.27
C THR A 97 -9.57 1.60 20.19
N LEU A 98 -9.40 0.93 19.04
CA LEU A 98 -8.73 1.55 17.88
C LEU A 98 -9.46 2.81 17.42
N THR A 99 -10.80 2.81 17.46
CA THR A 99 -11.63 3.96 17.11
C THR A 99 -11.37 5.17 17.99
N GLU A 100 -11.22 4.98 19.31
CA GLU A 100 -10.86 6.07 20.22
C GLU A 100 -9.51 6.67 19.86
N VAL A 101 -8.51 5.83 19.57
CA VAL A 101 -7.17 6.29 19.16
C VAL A 101 -7.23 7.01 17.81
N MET A 102 -8.04 6.55 16.87
CA MET A 102 -8.21 7.19 15.56
C MET A 102 -9.02 8.50 15.63
N ASP A 103 -9.78 8.71 16.69
CA ASP A 103 -10.54 9.95 16.90
C ASP A 103 -9.66 11.09 17.42
N GLU A 104 -8.44 10.79 17.88
CA GLU A 104 -7.45 11.77 18.32
C GLU A 104 -6.89 12.58 17.14
N GLU A 105 -6.87 13.91 17.27
CA GLU A 105 -6.48 14.84 16.20
C GLU A 105 -5.01 14.64 15.75
N ASP A 106 -4.15 14.25 16.69
CA ASP A 106 -2.71 14.10 16.46
C ASP A 106 -2.29 12.68 16.07
N VAL A 107 -3.23 11.72 15.90
CA VAL A 107 -2.91 10.29 15.66
C VAL A 107 -1.98 10.07 14.47
N LEU A 108 -2.21 10.79 13.37
CA LEU A 108 -1.39 10.68 12.18
C LEU A 108 0.00 11.30 12.39
N GLN A 109 0.08 12.39 13.16
CA GLN A 109 1.34 13.06 13.44
C GLN A 109 2.20 12.24 14.39
N GLU A 110 1.62 11.74 15.47
CA GLU A 110 2.26 10.87 16.47
C GLU A 110 2.72 9.54 15.86
N CYS A 111 1.94 8.97 14.94
CA CYS A 111 2.35 7.78 14.20
C CYS A 111 3.58 8.08 13.32
N LYS A 112 3.55 9.18 12.56
CA LYS A 112 4.70 9.63 11.73
C LYS A 112 5.92 10.02 12.58
N ALA A 113 5.70 10.51 13.80
CA ALA A 113 6.75 10.78 14.79
C ALA A 113 7.30 9.50 15.45
N GLN A 114 6.76 8.33 15.10
CA GLN A 114 7.14 7.03 15.64
C GLN A 114 6.97 6.96 17.17
N ASN A 115 5.86 7.51 17.69
CA ASN A 115 5.51 7.34 19.10
C ASN A 115 5.41 5.84 19.42
N ARG A 116 6.29 5.36 20.31
CA ARG A 116 6.42 3.93 20.63
C ARG A 116 5.13 3.34 21.18
N LYS A 117 4.44 4.02 22.10
CA LYS A 117 3.19 3.52 22.68
C LYS A 117 2.12 3.34 21.59
N LEU A 118 2.00 4.33 20.71
CA LEU A 118 1.06 4.29 19.60
C LEU A 118 1.41 3.19 18.59
N VAL A 119 2.67 3.10 18.16
CA VAL A 119 3.08 2.09 17.18
C VAL A 119 2.91 0.68 17.76
N ASP A 120 3.30 0.45 19.01
CA ASP A 120 3.11 -0.84 19.71
C ASP A 120 1.63 -1.21 19.86
N PHE A 121 0.75 -0.22 20.01
CA PHE A 121 -0.70 -0.43 19.99
C PHE A 121 -1.21 -0.78 18.59
N LEU A 122 -0.82 -0.02 17.56
CA LEU A 122 -1.30 -0.20 16.19
C LEU A 122 -0.91 -1.56 15.59
N VAL A 123 0.29 -2.08 15.92
CA VAL A 123 0.76 -3.38 15.39
C VAL A 123 0.13 -4.60 16.08
N ARG A 124 -0.75 -4.40 17.08
CA ARG A 124 -1.50 -5.48 17.70
C ARG A 124 -2.37 -6.19 16.65
N PRO A 125 -2.55 -7.53 16.73
CA PRO A 125 -3.29 -8.28 15.72
C PRO A 125 -4.69 -7.73 15.44
N GLN A 126 -5.46 -7.43 16.49
CA GLN A 126 -6.81 -6.88 16.36
C GLN A 126 -6.82 -5.52 15.66
N CYS A 127 -5.94 -4.60 16.06
CA CYS A 127 -5.85 -3.27 15.46
C CYS A 127 -5.47 -3.33 13.99
N MET A 128 -4.47 -4.16 13.63
CA MET A 128 -4.08 -4.35 12.23
C MET A 128 -5.22 -4.94 11.39
N GLU A 129 -5.95 -5.90 11.95
CA GLU A 129 -7.09 -6.49 11.28
C GLU A 129 -8.21 -5.48 11.05
N ASP A 130 -8.51 -4.62 12.02
CA ASP A 130 -9.51 -3.57 11.93
C ASP A 130 -9.09 -2.48 10.91
N LEU A 131 -7.82 -2.05 10.94
CA LEU A 131 -7.26 -1.10 9.97
C LEU A 131 -7.40 -1.61 8.53
N VAL A 132 -7.08 -2.89 8.28
CA VAL A 132 -7.27 -3.50 6.95
C VAL A 132 -8.75 -3.62 6.61
N SER A 133 -9.62 -3.90 7.59
CA SER A 133 -11.07 -3.96 7.38
C SER A 133 -11.62 -2.61 6.94
N TYR A 134 -11.23 -1.51 7.58
CA TYR A 134 -11.69 -0.17 7.23
C TYR A 134 -11.36 0.24 5.79
N ILE A 135 -10.27 -0.27 5.20
CA ILE A 135 -9.88 0.07 3.82
C ILE A 135 -10.40 -0.94 2.78
N THR A 136 -10.98 -2.06 3.20
CA THR A 136 -11.44 -3.14 2.29
C THR A 136 -12.93 -3.43 2.37
N GLN A 137 -13.60 -3.09 3.45
CA GLN A 137 -15.03 -3.34 3.63
C GLN A 137 -15.80 -2.03 3.55
N GLU A 138 -16.92 -2.06 2.84
CA GLU A 138 -17.81 -0.91 2.78
C GLU A 138 -18.45 -0.69 4.16
N PRO A 139 -18.43 0.55 4.69
CA PRO A 139 -19.09 0.87 5.94
C PRO A 139 -20.61 0.73 5.78
N CYS A 140 -21.29 0.33 6.85
CA CYS A 140 -22.74 0.12 6.85
C CYS A 140 -23.50 1.37 6.37
N ASP A 141 -24.56 1.19 5.57
CA ASP A 141 -25.31 2.28 4.97
C ASP A 141 -25.94 3.24 5.98
N ASP A 142 -26.26 2.75 7.17
CA ASP A 142 -26.89 3.51 8.26
C ASP A 142 -25.94 4.46 9.00
N MET A 143 -24.63 4.43 8.68
CA MET A 143 -23.64 5.31 9.30
C MET A 143 -23.65 6.72 8.69
N ASP A 144 -23.33 7.73 9.49
CA ASP A 144 -23.12 9.10 9.00
C ASP A 144 -22.02 9.11 7.91
N GLU A 145 -22.30 9.76 6.77
CA GLU A 145 -21.35 9.87 5.65
C GLU A 145 -19.97 10.35 6.10
N LYS A 146 -19.89 11.28 7.05
CA LYS A 146 -18.60 11.77 7.57
C LYS A 146 -17.79 10.63 8.18
N ILE A 147 -18.45 9.73 8.90
CA ILE A 147 -17.82 8.59 9.57
C ILE A 147 -17.42 7.52 8.54
N LYS A 148 -18.26 7.30 7.51
CA LYS A 148 -17.96 6.40 6.39
C LYS A 148 -16.64 6.73 5.71
N TYR A 149 -16.26 8.01 5.64
CA TYR A 149 -14.98 8.43 5.07
C TYR A 149 -13.87 8.58 6.10
N LYS A 150 -14.17 8.96 7.34
CA LYS A 150 -13.16 9.25 8.37
C LYS A 150 -12.25 8.04 8.63
N TYR A 151 -12.81 6.91 9.04
CA TYR A 151 -12.00 5.76 9.46
C TYR A 151 -11.24 5.09 8.31
N PRO A 152 -11.81 4.91 7.10
CA PRO A 152 -11.05 4.41 5.96
C PRO A 152 -9.87 5.33 5.58
N ASN A 153 -10.06 6.66 5.60
CA ASN A 153 -9.00 7.62 5.30
C ASN A 153 -7.85 7.54 6.32
N ILE A 154 -8.17 7.58 7.62
CA ILE A 154 -7.16 7.52 8.68
C ILE A 154 -6.43 6.17 8.65
N SER A 155 -7.17 5.07 8.45
CA SER A 155 -6.58 3.72 8.37
C SER A 155 -5.62 3.61 7.19
N CYS A 156 -6.01 4.13 6.02
CA CYS A 156 -5.15 4.19 4.86
C CYS A 156 -3.89 5.01 5.14
N GLU A 157 -4.00 6.20 5.74
CA GLU A 157 -2.83 7.03 6.10
C GLU A 157 -1.90 6.35 7.12
N LEU A 158 -2.44 5.61 8.08
CA LEU A 158 -1.65 4.85 9.07
C LEU A 158 -0.92 3.68 8.39
N LEU A 159 -1.61 2.86 7.59
CA LEU A 159 -1.04 1.72 6.87
C LEU A 159 -0.07 2.14 5.74
N THR A 160 -0.16 3.38 5.28
CA THR A 160 0.70 3.95 4.24
C THR A 160 1.75 4.91 4.80
N SER A 161 1.85 5.01 6.13
CA SER A 161 2.85 5.81 6.80
C SER A 161 4.26 5.22 6.57
N ASP A 162 5.29 6.06 6.64
CA ASP A 162 6.69 5.60 6.58
C ASP A 162 7.16 5.04 7.95
N VAL A 163 6.33 4.21 8.56
CA VAL A 163 6.60 3.55 9.85
C VAL A 163 6.90 2.09 9.59
N GLY A 164 8.18 1.73 9.68
CA GLY A 164 8.67 0.38 9.37
C GLY A 164 7.87 -0.73 10.05
N GLN A 165 7.64 -0.63 11.37
CA GLN A 165 6.94 -1.66 12.15
C GLN A 165 5.52 -1.95 11.65
N VAL A 166 4.76 -0.92 11.25
CA VAL A 166 3.39 -1.08 10.72
C VAL A 166 3.41 -1.79 9.37
N ASN A 167 4.27 -1.32 8.47
CA ASN A 167 4.43 -1.89 7.14
C ASN A 167 4.99 -3.32 7.20
N ASP A 168 5.89 -3.57 8.14
CA ASP A 168 6.50 -4.87 8.36
C ASP A 168 5.46 -5.87 8.84
N ARG A 169 4.65 -5.47 9.82
CA ARG A 169 3.55 -6.29 10.35
C ARG A 169 2.52 -6.62 9.27
N LEU A 170 2.14 -5.64 8.45
CA LEU A 170 1.20 -5.83 7.34
C LEU A 170 1.75 -6.78 6.27
N GLY A 171 3.03 -6.66 5.91
CA GLY A 171 3.67 -7.48 4.88
C GLY A 171 4.02 -8.90 5.33
N GLU A 172 4.16 -9.14 6.64
CA GLU A 172 4.55 -10.44 7.21
C GLU A 172 3.39 -11.35 7.62
N ASP A 173 2.23 -10.77 7.94
CA ASP A 173 1.07 -11.54 8.36
C ASP A 173 0.24 -11.98 7.14
N GLU A 174 0.32 -13.27 6.80
CA GLU A 174 -0.43 -13.82 5.67
C GLU A 174 -1.95 -13.64 5.82
N ASN A 175 -2.49 -13.57 7.04
CA ASN A 175 -3.92 -13.35 7.25
C ASN A 175 -4.32 -11.92 6.87
N LEU A 176 -3.48 -10.92 7.19
CA LEU A 176 -3.72 -9.54 6.79
C LEU A 176 -3.60 -9.38 5.28
N LEU A 177 -2.60 -10.01 4.65
CA LEU A 177 -2.47 -10.02 3.19
C LEU A 177 -3.66 -10.71 2.51
N MET A 178 -4.16 -11.81 3.07
CA MET A 178 -5.37 -12.48 2.58
C MET A 178 -6.61 -11.61 2.71
N LYS A 179 -6.75 -10.88 3.82
CA LYS A 179 -7.85 -9.93 4.01
C LYS A 179 -7.79 -8.78 3.01
N LEU A 180 -6.60 -8.20 2.81
CA LEU A 180 -6.37 -7.19 1.77
C LEU A 180 -6.73 -7.74 0.39
N TYR A 181 -6.28 -8.96 0.08
CA TYR A 181 -6.55 -9.63 -1.19
C TYR A 181 -8.04 -9.96 -1.41
N SER A 182 -8.80 -10.29 -0.36
CA SER A 182 -10.24 -10.58 -0.48
C SER A 182 -11.06 -9.41 -1.02
N PHE A 183 -10.55 -8.18 -0.93
CA PHE A 183 -11.16 -7.01 -1.59
C PHE A 183 -11.32 -7.20 -3.10
N LEU A 184 -10.35 -7.85 -3.76
CA LEU A 184 -10.40 -8.15 -5.19
C LEU A 184 -11.40 -9.25 -5.53
N GLN A 185 -11.77 -10.09 -4.57
CA GLN A 185 -12.72 -11.18 -4.77
C GLN A 185 -14.18 -10.69 -4.78
N ASN A 186 -14.43 -9.45 -4.36
CA ASN A 186 -15.75 -8.83 -4.45
C ASN A 186 -16.22 -8.71 -5.91
N GLU A 187 -17.53 -8.78 -6.11
CA GLU A 187 -18.13 -8.55 -7.42
C GLU A 187 -18.02 -7.07 -7.82
N PRO A 188 -17.68 -6.75 -9.08
CA PRO A 188 -17.70 -5.38 -9.57
C PRO A 188 -19.11 -4.77 -9.54
N PRO A 189 -19.23 -3.43 -9.42
CA PRO A 189 -18.13 -2.47 -9.30
C PRO A 189 -17.60 -2.39 -7.86
N LEU A 190 -16.28 -2.29 -7.71
CA LEU A 190 -15.67 -1.97 -6.42
C LEU A 190 -15.91 -0.51 -6.07
N ASN A 191 -16.04 -0.22 -4.77
CA ASN A 191 -16.05 1.15 -4.28
C ASN A 191 -14.78 1.91 -4.74
N PRO A 192 -14.92 3.01 -5.49
CA PRO A 192 -13.76 3.70 -6.06
C PRO A 192 -12.77 4.23 -5.01
N LEU A 193 -13.28 4.65 -3.84
CA LEU A 193 -12.46 5.14 -2.75
C LEU A 193 -11.63 4.01 -2.14
N LEU A 194 -12.28 2.90 -1.76
CA LEU A 194 -11.59 1.76 -1.15
C LEU A 194 -10.57 1.15 -2.12
N ALA A 195 -10.89 1.09 -3.42
CA ALA A 195 -9.95 0.64 -4.43
C ALA A 195 -8.72 1.55 -4.57
N SER A 196 -8.89 2.86 -4.37
CA SER A 196 -7.75 3.79 -4.30
C SER A 196 -6.87 3.52 -3.06
N PHE A 197 -7.47 3.21 -1.91
CA PHE A 197 -6.74 2.86 -0.69
C PHE A 197 -6.02 1.52 -0.82
N PHE A 198 -6.71 0.49 -1.32
CA PHE A 198 -6.13 -0.82 -1.63
C PHE A 198 -4.90 -0.65 -2.53
N SER A 199 -5.03 0.12 -3.62
CA SER A 199 -3.93 0.36 -4.57
C SER A 199 -2.74 1.06 -3.90
N LYS A 200 -3.01 2.07 -3.05
CA LYS A 200 -1.98 2.80 -2.32
C LYS A 200 -1.22 1.90 -1.33
N VAL A 201 -1.95 1.08 -0.56
CA VAL A 201 -1.38 0.13 0.41
C VAL A 201 -0.56 -0.95 -0.30
N LEU A 202 -1.11 -1.57 -1.34
CA LEU A 202 -0.40 -2.59 -2.12
C LEU A 202 0.88 -2.04 -2.75
N SER A 203 0.84 -0.80 -3.25
CA SER A 203 2.02 -0.10 -3.81
C SER A 203 3.15 0.05 -2.78
N ILE A 204 2.83 0.44 -1.55
CA ILE A 204 3.83 0.59 -0.48
C ILE A 204 4.40 -0.78 -0.08
N LEU A 205 3.53 -1.78 0.07
CA LEU A 205 3.96 -3.14 0.40
C LEU A 205 4.94 -3.70 -0.63
N ILE A 206 4.66 -3.53 -1.92
CA ILE A 206 5.56 -3.99 -2.99
C ILE A 206 6.85 -3.17 -3.01
N SER A 207 6.77 -1.87 -2.76
CA SER A 207 7.96 -1.01 -2.73
C SER A 207 8.89 -1.37 -1.57
N ARG A 208 8.35 -1.80 -0.43
CA ARG A 208 9.12 -2.11 0.79
C ARG A 208 9.55 -3.58 0.85
N LYS A 209 8.68 -4.51 0.47
CA LYS A 209 8.89 -5.96 0.55
C LYS A 209 8.51 -6.67 -0.77
N PRO A 210 9.17 -6.34 -1.90
CA PRO A 210 8.79 -6.85 -3.22
C PRO A 210 8.78 -8.38 -3.26
N ASP A 211 9.84 -9.02 -2.75
CA ASP A 211 9.99 -10.47 -2.83
C ASP A 211 8.86 -11.21 -2.09
N GLN A 212 8.55 -10.79 -0.87
CA GLN A 212 7.52 -11.40 -0.04
C GLN A 212 6.11 -11.22 -0.62
N ILE A 213 5.78 -10.00 -1.06
CA ILE A 213 4.47 -9.70 -1.62
C ILE A 213 4.30 -10.38 -2.99
N VAL A 214 5.32 -10.35 -3.84
CA VAL A 214 5.28 -11.05 -5.13
C VAL A 214 5.18 -12.56 -4.93
N GLU A 215 5.86 -13.15 -3.95
CA GLU A 215 5.71 -14.57 -3.64
C GLU A 215 4.27 -14.90 -3.18
N PHE A 216 3.70 -14.09 -2.28
CA PHE A 216 2.31 -14.23 -1.85
C PHE A 216 1.33 -14.18 -3.04
N LEU A 217 1.47 -13.17 -3.91
CA LEU A 217 0.60 -13.01 -5.08
C LEU A 217 0.79 -14.12 -6.11
N ARG A 218 2.02 -14.62 -6.32
CA ARG A 218 2.29 -15.74 -7.22
C ARG A 218 1.68 -17.05 -6.76
N LYS A 219 1.43 -17.23 -5.45
CA LYS A 219 0.69 -18.40 -4.94
C LYS A 219 -0.81 -18.35 -5.27
N ARG A 220 -1.32 -17.24 -5.82
CA ARG A 220 -2.72 -17.02 -6.18
C ARG A 220 -2.85 -16.93 -7.71
N GLU A 221 -3.30 -18.02 -8.33
CA GLU A 221 -3.40 -18.10 -9.80
C GLU A 221 -4.47 -17.16 -10.38
N ASP A 222 -5.50 -16.85 -9.60
CA ASP A 222 -6.63 -15.99 -9.91
C ASP A 222 -6.35 -14.49 -9.72
N PHE A 223 -5.24 -14.11 -9.08
CA PHE A 223 -4.91 -12.70 -8.85
C PHE A 223 -4.95 -11.89 -10.13
N VAL A 224 -4.27 -12.36 -11.18
CA VAL A 224 -4.21 -11.68 -12.48
C VAL A 224 -5.60 -11.51 -13.10
N ASP A 225 -6.45 -12.53 -13.02
CA ASP A 225 -7.79 -12.50 -13.58
C ASP A 225 -8.70 -11.51 -12.81
N LEU A 226 -8.59 -11.48 -11.49
CA LEU A 226 -9.31 -10.51 -10.64
C LEU A 226 -8.87 -9.07 -10.92
N MET A 227 -7.56 -8.82 -11.07
CA MET A 227 -7.05 -7.49 -11.44
C MET A 227 -7.65 -7.01 -12.76
N ILE A 228 -7.68 -7.90 -13.76
CA ILE A 228 -8.22 -7.61 -15.10
C ILE A 228 -9.73 -7.38 -15.04
N LYS A 229 -10.47 -8.21 -14.28
CA LYS A 229 -11.93 -8.09 -14.05
C LYS A 229 -12.28 -6.67 -13.60
N HIS A 230 -11.53 -6.16 -12.63
CA HIS A 230 -11.76 -4.83 -12.08
C HIS A 230 -11.29 -3.71 -13.02
N MET A 231 -10.15 -3.84 -13.71
CA MET A 231 -9.72 -2.82 -14.68
C MET A 231 -10.75 -2.52 -15.76
N PHE A 232 -11.38 -3.57 -16.34
CA PHE A 232 -12.35 -3.38 -17.41
C PHE A 232 -13.65 -2.76 -16.91
N SER A 233 -14.12 -3.13 -15.71
CA SER A 233 -15.32 -2.54 -15.10
C SER A 233 -15.22 -1.02 -14.95
N TRP A 234 -14.02 -0.47 -14.79
CA TRP A 234 -13.81 0.97 -14.58
C TRP A 234 -13.73 1.74 -15.90
N THR A 235 -13.09 1.14 -16.93
CA THR A 235 -13.04 1.73 -18.28
C THR A 235 -14.40 1.81 -18.96
N SER A 236 -15.33 0.91 -18.63
CA SER A 236 -16.71 0.99 -19.12
C SER A 236 -17.46 2.19 -18.54
N CYS A 237 -17.06 2.68 -17.37
CA CYS A 237 -17.71 3.81 -16.70
C CYS A 237 -17.19 5.18 -17.17
N SER A 238 -15.98 5.25 -17.76
CA SER A 238 -15.41 6.48 -18.35
C SER A 238 -15.86 6.74 -19.80
N ALA A 239 -16.68 5.86 -20.37
CA ALA A 239 -17.21 5.99 -21.73
C ALA A 239 -18.69 6.43 -21.78
N CYS A 240 -19.24 6.93 -20.67
CA CYS A 240 -20.56 7.55 -20.58
C CYS A 240 -20.45 9.04 -20.23
#